data_AF-Q9BNE5-F1
#
_entry.id   AF-Q9BNE5-F1
#
_cell.length_a   1.000
_cell.length_b   1.000
_cell.length_c   1.000
_cell.angle_alpha   90.00
_cell.angle_beta   90.00
_cell.angle_gamma   90.00
#
_symmetry.space_group_name_H-M   'P 1'
#
loop_
_entity.id
_entity.type
_entity.pdbx_description
1 polymer ?
#
loop_
_entity_poly.entity_id
_entity_poly.type
_entity_poly.pdbx_seq_one_letter_code
_entity_poly.pdbx_strand_id
1 'polypeptide(L)'
;VKTAETGYIQRRLIKAMESVMITYDGTVRNSTGQVIQFRYGEDGLEGSTVESQSLPTLKPSDKAFEKRFKFDASNERYMHRIFTEEVVRELMGSAMALSELEKEWERLKKDREVLRTIFPTGDSKVVMPCNLQRMIWNAQKIFHVNTRSQTDLSPLRTIKGVEDLVKKLVIVPGEDRLSIQANDNATLLFRALLRSTLCTKRVSDEFRLSTEAFDWLLEEIETKFQQAQGQP
;
A
#
# COMPACT_ATOMS: atom_id res chain seq x y z
N VAL A 1 12.20 31.98 -31.67
CA VAL A 1 13.44 31.23 -31.35
C VAL A 1 13.14 30.01 -30.47
N LYS A 2 12.57 30.16 -29.26
CA LYS A 2 12.21 29.03 -28.37
C LYS A 2 11.35 27.93 -29.03
N THR A 3 10.39 28.28 -29.87
CA THR A 3 9.50 27.30 -30.55
C THR A 3 10.21 26.38 -31.54
N ALA A 4 11.31 26.83 -32.17
CA ALA A 4 12.07 26.02 -33.12
C ALA A 4 12.98 25.01 -32.39
N GLU A 5 13.57 25.43 -31.27
CA GLU A 5 14.42 24.59 -30.44
C GLU A 5 13.63 23.50 -29.73
N THR A 6 12.45 23.82 -29.17
CA THR A 6 11.60 22.83 -28.50
C THR A 6 11.13 21.74 -29.46
N GLY A 7 10.74 22.10 -30.69
CA GLY A 7 10.33 21.12 -31.71
C GLY A 7 11.47 20.21 -32.16
N TYR A 8 12.69 20.76 -32.28
CA TYR A 8 13.86 19.96 -32.62
C TYR A 8 14.23 18.98 -31.49
N ILE A 9 14.20 19.42 -30.23
CA ILE A 9 14.44 18.56 -29.06
C ILE A 9 13.39 17.44 -29.00
N GLN A 10 12.10 17.76 -29.16
CA GLN A 10 11.03 16.77 -29.15
C GLN A 10 11.25 15.69 -30.22
N ARG A 11 11.57 16.08 -31.46
CA ARG A 11 11.80 15.13 -32.56
C ARG A 11 12.99 14.21 -32.28
N ARG A 12 14.08 14.76 -31.73
CA ARG A 12 15.27 13.97 -31.35
C ARG A 12 14.94 12.94 -30.28
N LEU A 13 14.16 13.32 -29.26
CA LEU A 13 13.73 12.41 -28.20
C LEU A 13 12.82 11.30 -28.73
N ILE A 14 11.84 11.63 -29.58
CA ILE A 14 10.97 10.63 -30.21
C ILE A 14 11.80 9.63 -31.02
N LYS A 15 12.69 10.13 -31.89
CA LYS A 15 13.51 9.25 -32.73
C LYS A 15 14.47 8.35 -31.95
N ALA A 16 14.93 8.80 -30.79
CA ALA A 16 15.79 7.99 -29.92
C ALA A 16 15.00 6.88 -29.19
N MET A 17 13.74 7.12 -28.83
CA MET A 17 12.94 6.23 -27.98
C MET A 17 11.83 5.46 -28.74
N GLU A 18 11.65 5.68 -30.04
CA GLU A 18 10.54 5.08 -30.82
C GLU A 18 10.57 3.55 -30.90
N SER A 19 11.72 2.93 -30.66
CA SER A 19 11.87 1.47 -30.69
C SER A 19 11.70 0.80 -29.32
N VAL A 20 11.50 1.58 -28.27
CA VAL A 20 11.43 1.09 -26.89
C VAL A 20 9.99 0.70 -26.57
N MET A 21 9.78 -0.54 -26.15
CA MET A 21 8.47 -1.07 -25.78
C MET A 21 8.55 -2.00 -24.57
N ILE A 22 7.42 -2.18 -23.89
CA ILE A 22 7.25 -3.20 -22.85
C ILE A 22 7.03 -4.53 -23.56
N THR A 23 7.75 -5.57 -23.17
CA THR A 23 7.55 -6.92 -23.70
C THR A 23 6.71 -7.77 -22.76
N TYR A 24 6.16 -8.89 -23.25
CA TYR A 24 5.27 -9.78 -22.46
C TYR A 24 5.87 -10.30 -21.14
N ASP A 25 7.19 -10.29 -21.00
CA ASP A 25 7.88 -10.65 -19.76
C ASP A 25 7.96 -9.50 -18.73
N GLY A 26 7.35 -8.35 -19.03
CA GLY A 26 7.33 -7.12 -18.25
C GLY A 26 8.62 -6.29 -18.32
N THR A 27 9.61 -6.71 -19.12
CA THR A 27 10.85 -5.95 -19.32
C THR A 27 10.66 -4.88 -20.39
N VAL A 28 11.47 -3.82 -20.34
CA VAL A 28 11.48 -2.78 -21.37
C VAL A 28 12.67 -3.02 -22.28
N ARG A 29 12.40 -3.27 -23.57
CA ARG A 29 13.42 -3.61 -24.57
C ARG A 29 13.38 -2.68 -25.77
N ASN A 30 14.52 -2.56 -26.44
CA ASN A 30 14.60 -1.90 -27.75
C ASN A 30 14.35 -2.89 -28.90
N SER A 31 14.33 -2.41 -30.15
CA SER A 31 14.14 -3.24 -31.34
C SER A 31 15.21 -4.31 -31.56
N THR A 32 16.41 -4.14 -31.01
CA THR A 32 17.49 -5.14 -31.06
C THR A 32 17.40 -6.21 -29.95
N GLY A 33 16.40 -6.10 -29.06
CA GLY A 33 16.20 -7.03 -27.95
C GLY A 33 17.08 -6.76 -26.72
N GLN A 34 17.79 -5.63 -26.68
CA GLN A 34 18.55 -5.21 -25.50
C GLN A 34 17.59 -4.70 -24.42
N VAL A 35 17.82 -5.14 -23.18
CA VAL A 35 17.03 -4.74 -22.01
C VAL A 35 17.49 -3.36 -21.53
N ILE A 36 16.56 -2.41 -21.46
CA ILE A 36 16.78 -1.06 -20.92
C ILE A 36 16.38 -1.03 -19.44
N GLN A 37 15.22 -1.61 -19.10
CA GLN A 37 14.73 -1.74 -17.73
C GLN A 37 14.20 -3.15 -17.49
N PHE A 38 14.43 -3.70 -16.30
CA PHE A 38 13.86 -4.99 -15.90
C PHE A 38 12.34 -4.91 -15.65
N ARG A 39 11.87 -3.75 -15.19
CA ARG A 39 10.44 -3.42 -15.06
C ARG A 39 10.22 -1.97 -15.47
N TYR A 40 9.13 -1.75 -16.19
CA TYR A 40 8.72 -0.41 -16.61
C TYR A 40 8.56 0.50 -15.39
N GLY A 41 9.26 1.63 -15.36
CA GLY A 41 9.16 2.57 -14.23
C GLY A 41 9.71 2.04 -12.90
N GLU A 42 10.47 0.93 -12.91
CA GLU A 42 10.98 0.21 -11.73
C GLU A 42 9.90 -0.44 -10.83
N ASP A 43 8.63 -0.13 -11.05
CA ASP A 43 7.48 -0.66 -10.34
C ASP A 43 6.54 -1.50 -11.22
N GLY A 44 6.65 -1.43 -12.54
CA GLY A 44 5.80 -2.15 -13.48
C GLY A 44 4.39 -1.58 -13.62
N LEU A 45 4.17 -0.33 -13.22
CA LEU A 45 2.84 0.29 -13.15
C LEU A 45 2.63 1.33 -14.25
N GLU A 46 1.38 1.47 -14.70
CA GLU A 46 1.01 2.41 -15.74
C GLU A 46 0.83 3.83 -15.19
N GLY A 47 1.54 4.80 -15.80
CA GLY A 47 1.55 6.20 -15.36
C GLY A 47 0.22 6.96 -15.48
N SER A 48 -0.80 6.42 -16.16
CA SER A 48 -2.13 7.04 -16.23
C SER A 48 -2.98 6.78 -14.98
N THR A 49 -2.66 5.71 -14.24
CA THR A 49 -3.45 5.23 -13.09
C THR A 49 -2.91 5.68 -11.74
N VAL A 50 -1.72 6.28 -11.73
CA VAL A 50 -1.04 6.72 -10.52
C VAL A 50 -1.52 8.08 -10.05
N GLU A 51 -1.64 8.25 -8.73
CA GLU A 51 -2.08 9.49 -8.11
C GLU A 51 -1.13 9.92 -6.99
N SER A 52 -1.10 11.22 -6.69
CA SER A 52 -0.35 11.74 -5.55
C SER A 52 -1.01 11.34 -4.24
N GLN A 53 -0.28 10.58 -3.42
CA GLN A 53 -0.68 10.12 -2.10
C GLN A 53 0.35 10.56 -1.05
N SER A 54 -0.01 10.47 0.23
CA SER A 54 0.91 10.82 1.32
C SER A 54 1.20 9.61 2.20
N LEU A 55 2.47 9.34 2.45
CA LEU A 55 2.90 8.34 3.42
C LEU A 55 2.68 8.86 4.86
N PRO A 56 1.79 8.22 5.65
CA PRO A 56 1.45 8.70 6.98
C PRO A 56 2.53 8.38 8.03
N THR A 57 3.45 7.47 7.75
CA THR A 57 4.54 7.02 8.64
C THR A 57 5.76 7.95 8.68
N LEU A 58 6.03 8.69 7.60
CA LEU A 58 7.32 9.37 7.40
C LEU A 58 7.49 10.63 8.27
N LYS A 59 6.48 11.51 8.26
CA LYS A 59 6.51 12.84 8.91
C LYS A 59 6.40 12.85 10.44
N PRO A 60 5.57 12.01 11.10
CA PRO A 60 5.38 12.11 12.55
C PRO A 60 6.67 11.90 13.34
N SER A 61 6.77 12.55 14.51
CA SER A 61 7.79 12.21 15.52
C SER A 61 7.56 10.80 16.08
N ASP A 62 8.56 10.20 16.70
CA ASP A 62 8.45 8.82 17.20
C ASP A 62 7.31 8.66 18.22
N LYS A 63 7.11 9.66 19.08
CA LYS A 63 5.99 9.69 20.04
C LYS A 63 4.62 9.82 19.35
N ALA A 64 4.53 10.65 18.32
CA ALA A 64 3.30 10.80 17.55
C ALA A 64 2.99 9.56 16.70
N PHE A 65 4.04 8.89 16.21
CA PHE A 65 3.96 7.63 15.50
C PHE A 65 3.45 6.52 16.41
N GLU A 66 4.04 6.33 17.58
CA GLU A 66 3.56 5.36 18.57
C GLU A 66 2.09 5.62 18.93
N LYS A 67 1.72 6.88 19.21
CA LYS A 67 0.34 7.22 19.55
C LYS A 67 -0.66 6.92 18.42
N ARG A 68 -0.26 7.03 17.15
CA ARG A 68 -1.15 6.82 15.99
C ARG A 68 -1.25 5.37 15.54
N PHE A 69 -0.16 4.62 15.64
CA PHE A 69 -0.05 3.31 14.99
C PHE A 69 0.03 2.14 15.98
N LYS A 70 0.57 2.35 17.20
CA LYS A 70 0.63 1.30 18.21
C LYS A 70 -0.76 1.06 18.80
N PHE A 71 -1.26 -0.16 18.66
CA PHE A 71 -2.51 -0.59 19.26
C PHE A 71 -2.25 -1.10 20.68
N ASP A 72 -2.92 -0.50 21.67
CA ASP A 72 -2.77 -0.89 23.07
C ASP A 72 -4.01 -1.70 23.49
N ALA A 73 -3.85 -3.01 23.52
CA ALA A 73 -4.89 -3.95 23.92
C ALA A 73 -5.06 -4.06 25.44
N SER A 74 -4.26 -3.33 26.24
CA SER A 74 -4.34 -3.38 27.70
C SER A 74 -5.49 -2.55 28.28
N ASN A 75 -6.04 -1.63 27.48
CA ASN A 75 -7.06 -0.69 27.94
C ASN A 75 -8.48 -1.14 27.57
N GLU A 76 -9.12 -1.87 28.48
CA GLU A 76 -10.48 -2.41 28.30
C GLU A 76 -11.52 -1.33 27.95
N ARG A 77 -11.43 -0.14 28.57
CA ARG A 77 -12.37 0.97 28.29
C ARG A 77 -12.25 1.47 26.85
N TYR A 78 -11.04 1.50 26.32
CA TYR A 78 -10.80 1.86 24.92
C TYR A 78 -11.35 0.78 24.00
N MET A 79 -11.12 -0.49 24.30
CA MET A 79 -11.62 -1.62 23.51
C MET A 79 -13.16 -1.65 23.44
N HIS A 80 -13.86 -1.53 24.57
CA HIS A 80 -15.32 -1.50 24.59
C HIS A 80 -15.93 -0.26 23.91
N ARG A 81 -15.16 0.81 23.70
CA ARG A 81 -15.61 1.96 22.92
C ARG A 81 -15.51 1.73 21.41
N ILE A 82 -14.60 0.86 20.99
CA ILE A 82 -14.28 0.66 19.58
C ILE A 82 -14.93 -0.58 19.03
N PHE A 83 -14.85 -1.68 19.75
CA PHE A 83 -15.25 -2.99 19.28
C PHE A 83 -16.55 -3.45 19.94
N THR A 84 -17.22 -4.37 19.28
CA THR A 84 -18.31 -5.14 19.89
C THR A 84 -17.78 -6.04 21.00
N GLU A 85 -18.64 -6.40 21.95
CA GLU A 85 -18.26 -7.21 23.12
C GLU A 85 -17.67 -8.58 22.72
N GLU A 86 -18.13 -9.15 21.61
CA GLU A 86 -17.62 -10.41 21.06
C GLU A 86 -16.14 -10.33 20.68
N VAL A 87 -15.75 -9.27 19.98
CA VAL A 87 -14.37 -9.03 19.55
C VAL A 87 -13.47 -8.72 20.74
N VAL A 88 -13.98 -7.97 21.73
CA VAL A 88 -13.21 -7.68 22.96
C VAL A 88 -12.92 -8.97 23.73
N ARG A 89 -13.90 -9.87 23.83
CA ARG A 89 -13.70 -11.19 24.46
C ARG A 89 -12.69 -12.05 23.71
N GLU A 90 -12.71 -12.04 22.38
CA GLU A 90 -11.74 -12.75 21.55
C GLU A 90 -10.31 -12.22 21.78
N LEU A 91 -10.13 -10.90 21.81
CA LEU A 91 -8.83 -10.27 22.00
C LEU A 91 -8.25 -10.50 23.39
N MET A 92 -9.08 -10.43 24.45
CA MET A 92 -8.63 -10.68 25.82
C MET A 92 -8.35 -12.17 26.09
N GLY A 93 -9.08 -13.07 25.42
CA GLY A 93 -8.91 -14.51 25.58
C GLY A 93 -7.71 -15.10 24.82
N SER A 94 -7.16 -14.38 23.84
CA SER A 94 -6.16 -14.92 22.91
C SER A 94 -4.78 -14.26 23.09
N ALA A 95 -3.84 -15.01 23.67
CA ALA A 95 -2.43 -14.59 23.72
C ALA A 95 -1.81 -14.45 22.32
N MET A 96 -2.34 -15.18 21.33
CA MET A 96 -1.92 -15.07 19.92
C MET A 96 -2.25 -13.69 19.34
N ALA A 97 -3.37 -13.07 19.73
CA ALA A 97 -3.75 -11.76 19.23
C ALA A 97 -2.74 -10.67 19.63
N LEU A 98 -2.27 -10.70 20.88
CA LEU A 98 -1.23 -9.78 21.35
C LEU A 98 0.08 -9.98 20.59
N SER A 99 0.47 -11.23 20.34
CA SER A 99 1.68 -11.52 19.56
C SER A 99 1.59 -11.01 18.12
N GLU A 100 0.45 -11.14 17.45
CA GLU A 100 0.28 -10.66 16.07
C GLU A 100 0.25 -9.13 15.99
N LEU A 101 -0.36 -8.46 16.99
CA LEU A 101 -0.35 -7.00 17.09
C LEU A 101 1.06 -6.44 17.30
N GLU A 102 1.88 -7.09 18.13
CA GLU A 102 3.27 -6.67 18.32
C GLU A 102 4.09 -6.88 17.03
N LYS A 103 3.89 -8.00 16.32
CA LYS A 103 4.51 -8.23 15.01
C LYS A 103 4.12 -7.16 13.98
N GLU A 104 2.85 -6.75 13.96
CA GLU A 104 2.39 -5.65 13.10
C GLU A 104 3.16 -4.36 13.42
N TRP A 105 3.28 -4.04 14.71
CA TRP A 105 3.99 -2.85 15.18
C TRP A 105 5.48 -2.85 14.79
N GLU A 106 6.17 -3.98 15.00
CA GLU A 106 7.58 -4.13 14.61
C GLU A 106 7.78 -3.96 13.10
N ARG A 107 6.87 -4.50 12.28
CA ARG A 107 6.91 -4.33 10.81
C ARG A 107 6.73 -2.87 10.40
N LEU A 108 5.77 -2.15 10.99
CA LEU A 108 5.57 -0.73 10.70
C LEU A 108 6.79 0.11 11.09
N LYS A 109 7.46 -0.24 12.19
CA LYS A 109 8.71 0.41 12.61
C LYS A 109 9.83 0.16 11.59
N LYS A 110 10.01 -1.09 11.14
CA LYS A 110 10.99 -1.45 10.10
C LYS A 110 10.72 -0.74 8.78
N ASP A 111 9.46 -0.74 8.33
CA ASP A 111 9.05 -0.05 7.10
C ASP A 111 9.36 1.45 7.20
N ARG A 112 9.16 2.06 8.37
CA ARG A 112 9.47 3.48 8.60
C ARG A 112 10.97 3.78 8.55
N GLU A 113 11.82 2.91 9.07
CA GLU A 113 13.29 3.05 8.98
C GLU A 113 13.77 2.96 7.53
N VAL A 114 13.24 1.99 6.77
CA VAL A 114 13.53 1.84 5.34
C VAL A 114 13.06 3.08 4.56
N LEU A 115 11.83 3.55 4.79
CA LEU A 115 11.29 4.73 4.11
C LEU A 115 12.09 6.01 4.41
N ARG A 116 12.59 6.18 5.64
CA ARG A 116 13.47 7.32 5.98
C ARG A 116 14.83 7.25 5.30
N THR A 117 15.30 6.04 5.01
CA THR A 117 16.54 5.83 4.26
C THR A 117 16.33 6.16 2.78
N ILE A 118 15.17 5.79 2.21
CA ILE A 118 14.80 6.07 0.81
C ILE A 118 14.49 7.58 0.60
N PHE A 119 13.80 8.22 1.55
CA PHE A 119 13.40 9.63 1.47
C PHE A 119 14.13 10.49 2.53
N PRO A 120 15.41 10.82 2.33
CA PRO A 120 16.21 11.56 3.32
C PRO A 120 15.70 13.00 3.53
N THR A 121 15.01 13.58 2.54
CA THR A 121 14.42 14.92 2.61
C THR A 121 13.14 14.96 3.46
N GLY A 122 12.55 13.81 3.78
CA GLY A 122 11.32 13.72 4.57
C GLY A 122 10.06 14.14 3.82
N ASP A 123 10.09 14.24 2.48
CA ASP A 123 8.87 14.47 1.71
C ASP A 123 7.98 13.23 1.77
N SER A 124 6.74 13.42 2.22
CA SER A 124 5.77 12.35 2.37
C SER A 124 4.94 12.12 1.11
N LYS A 125 5.02 13.02 0.13
CA LYS A 125 4.27 12.91 -1.11
C LYS A 125 4.91 11.85 -1.99
N VAL A 126 4.13 10.83 -2.34
CA VAL A 126 4.52 9.76 -3.25
C VAL A 126 3.48 9.63 -4.34
N VAL A 127 3.89 9.16 -5.50
CA VAL A 127 2.98 8.88 -6.62
C VAL A 127 2.76 7.38 -6.65
N MET A 128 1.51 6.95 -6.44
CA MET A 128 1.15 5.54 -6.29
C MET A 128 -0.22 5.26 -6.91
N PRO A 129 -0.44 4.05 -7.47
CA PRO A 129 -1.76 3.64 -7.92
C PRO A 129 -2.69 3.47 -6.72
N CYS A 130 -3.99 3.32 -6.98
CA CYS A 130 -5.00 3.01 -5.96
C CYS A 130 -5.02 4.03 -4.81
N ASN A 131 -5.75 5.13 -4.98
CA ASN A 131 -5.90 6.13 -3.92
C ASN A 131 -6.65 5.58 -2.70
N LEU A 132 -5.91 5.10 -1.71
CA LEU A 132 -6.45 4.35 -0.58
C LEU A 132 -7.44 5.18 0.24
N GLN A 133 -7.18 6.49 0.40
CA GLN A 133 -8.08 7.38 1.15
C GLN A 133 -9.46 7.48 0.50
N ARG A 134 -9.51 7.61 -0.84
CA ARG A 134 -10.76 7.66 -1.59
C ARG A 134 -11.48 6.32 -1.56
N MET A 135 -10.76 5.21 -1.65
CA MET A 135 -11.34 3.87 -1.59
C MET A 135 -11.96 3.57 -0.23
N ILE A 136 -11.28 3.95 0.86
CA ILE A 136 -11.81 3.87 2.23
C ILE A 136 -13.07 4.73 2.36
N TRP A 137 -13.05 5.95 1.84
CA TRP A 137 -14.22 6.83 1.86
C TRP A 137 -15.40 6.24 1.07
N ASN A 138 -15.14 5.64 -0.09
CA ASN A 138 -16.16 4.95 -0.87
C ASN A 138 -16.75 3.76 -0.09
N ALA A 139 -15.91 2.96 0.57
CA ALA A 139 -16.36 1.86 1.43
C ALA A 139 -17.29 2.38 2.55
N GLN A 140 -16.90 3.46 3.23
CA GLN A 140 -17.74 4.07 4.26
C GLN A 140 -19.10 4.53 3.72
N LYS A 141 -19.15 5.03 2.48
CA LYS A 141 -20.39 5.48 1.84
C LYS A 141 -21.28 4.32 1.39
N ILE A 142 -20.71 3.28 0.79
CA ILE A 142 -21.46 2.11 0.32
C ILE A 142 -22.09 1.38 1.50
N PHE A 143 -21.32 1.11 2.55
CA PHE A 143 -21.77 0.35 3.72
C PHE A 143 -22.38 1.22 4.83
N HIS A 144 -22.55 2.52 4.59
CA HIS A 144 -23.20 3.46 5.52
C HIS A 144 -22.55 3.44 6.92
N VAL A 145 -21.22 3.34 6.94
CA VAL A 145 -20.43 3.16 8.16
C VAL A 145 -20.54 4.40 9.04
N ASN A 146 -20.92 4.20 10.30
CA ASN A 146 -20.97 5.26 11.29
C ASN A 146 -19.64 5.31 12.07
N THR A 147 -18.90 6.40 11.94
CA THR A 147 -17.60 6.59 12.63
C THR A 147 -17.72 6.74 14.15
N ARG A 148 -18.94 6.85 14.68
CA ARG A 148 -19.20 6.93 16.13
C ARG A 148 -19.63 5.60 16.74
N SER A 149 -20.02 4.61 15.93
CA SER A 149 -20.45 3.31 16.44
C SER A 149 -19.25 2.39 16.69
N GLN A 150 -19.52 1.29 17.37
CA GLN A 150 -18.58 0.19 17.47
C GLN A 150 -18.42 -0.50 16.10
N THR A 151 -17.25 -1.09 15.87
CA THR A 151 -16.96 -1.95 14.72
C THR A 151 -16.96 -3.43 15.17
N ASP A 152 -17.44 -4.30 14.29
CA ASP A 152 -17.40 -5.75 14.38
C ASP A 152 -16.08 -6.36 13.84
N LEU A 153 -15.21 -5.54 13.23
CA LEU A 153 -13.98 -6.02 12.60
C LEU A 153 -12.95 -6.44 13.66
N SER A 154 -12.64 -7.73 13.71
CA SER A 154 -11.58 -8.26 14.57
C SER A 154 -10.18 -7.83 14.08
N PRO A 155 -9.31 -7.29 14.96
CA PRO A 155 -7.92 -6.96 14.62
C PRO A 155 -7.14 -8.06 13.92
N LEU A 156 -7.35 -9.32 14.33
CA LEU A 156 -6.71 -10.47 13.70
C LEU A 156 -7.09 -10.61 12.23
N ARG A 157 -8.34 -10.29 11.88
CA ARG A 157 -8.82 -10.31 10.50
C ARG A 157 -8.21 -9.17 9.70
N THR A 158 -8.04 -7.99 10.29
CA THR A 158 -7.34 -6.87 9.64
C THR A 158 -5.92 -7.24 9.28
N ILE A 159 -5.15 -7.80 10.23
CA ILE A 159 -3.75 -8.20 10.01
C ILE A 159 -3.67 -9.27 8.91
N LYS A 160 -4.46 -10.35 9.01
CA LYS A 160 -4.48 -11.43 8.02
C LYS A 160 -4.90 -10.94 6.64
N GLY A 161 -5.95 -10.12 6.56
CA GLY A 161 -6.43 -9.57 5.29
C GLY A 161 -5.39 -8.69 4.59
N VAL A 162 -4.65 -7.88 5.35
CA VAL A 162 -3.53 -7.09 4.80
C VAL A 162 -2.37 -7.98 4.37
N GLU A 163 -2.00 -9.01 5.15
CA GLU A 163 -0.96 -9.97 4.75
C GLU A 163 -1.31 -10.73 3.48
N ASP A 164 -2.56 -11.19 3.37
CA ASP A 164 -3.02 -11.95 2.21
C ASP A 164 -3.14 -11.06 0.98
N LEU A 165 -3.60 -9.82 1.13
CA LEU A 165 -3.56 -8.83 0.06
C LEU A 165 -2.11 -8.62 -0.41
N VAL A 166 -1.17 -8.43 0.51
CA VAL A 166 0.26 -8.25 0.18
C VAL A 166 0.83 -9.44 -0.61
N LYS A 167 0.43 -10.67 -0.33
CA LYS A 167 0.87 -11.86 -1.10
C LYS A 167 0.33 -11.86 -2.53
N LYS A 168 -0.85 -11.29 -2.76
CA LYS A 168 -1.50 -11.22 -4.07
C LYS A 168 -0.94 -10.10 -4.96
N LEU A 169 -0.20 -9.14 -4.39
CA LEU A 169 0.47 -8.07 -5.14
C LEU A 169 1.71 -8.62 -5.85
N VAL A 170 1.49 -9.23 -7.03
CA VAL A 170 2.55 -9.80 -7.86
C VAL A 170 2.75 -8.95 -9.12
N ILE A 171 3.97 -8.45 -9.27
CA ILE A 171 4.48 -7.70 -10.43
C ILE A 171 5.51 -8.55 -11.19
N VAL A 172 6.34 -9.28 -10.46
CA VAL A 172 7.29 -10.24 -11.05
C VAL A 172 6.81 -11.66 -10.74
N PRO A 173 6.24 -12.38 -11.73
CA PRO A 173 5.88 -13.77 -11.52
C PRO A 173 7.14 -14.64 -11.46
N GLY A 174 7.21 -15.53 -10.47
CA GLY A 174 8.29 -16.51 -10.33
C GLY A 174 8.47 -16.98 -8.90
N GLU A 175 8.88 -18.24 -8.74
CA GLU A 175 9.14 -18.87 -7.42
C GLU A 175 10.63 -18.89 -7.07
N ASP A 176 11.51 -18.50 -8.01
CA ASP A 176 12.93 -18.43 -7.78
C ASP A 176 13.31 -17.25 -6.88
N ARG A 177 14.45 -17.38 -6.20
CA ARG A 177 14.92 -16.38 -5.23
C ARG A 177 15.06 -14.99 -5.85
N LEU A 178 15.44 -14.88 -7.12
CA LEU A 178 15.63 -13.59 -7.78
C LEU A 178 14.27 -12.94 -8.07
N SER A 179 13.29 -13.70 -8.56
CA SER A 179 11.94 -13.19 -8.81
C SER A 179 11.25 -12.73 -7.54
N ILE A 180 11.37 -13.49 -6.44
CA ILE A 180 10.81 -13.09 -5.13
C ILE A 180 11.42 -11.76 -4.67
N GLN A 181 12.75 -11.64 -4.73
CA GLN A 181 13.43 -10.42 -4.34
C GLN A 181 13.08 -9.23 -5.27
N ALA A 182 12.95 -9.47 -6.57
CA ALA A 182 12.55 -8.45 -7.54
C ALA A 182 11.12 -7.96 -7.26
N ASN A 183 10.19 -8.88 -6.96
CA ASN A 183 8.82 -8.52 -6.59
C ASN A 183 8.76 -7.75 -5.27
N ASP A 184 9.54 -8.16 -4.27
CA ASP A 184 9.64 -7.47 -2.98
C ASP A 184 10.13 -6.04 -3.15
N ASN A 185 11.11 -5.80 -4.03
CA ASN A 185 11.64 -4.47 -4.33
C ASN A 185 10.62 -3.61 -5.08
N ALA A 186 10.00 -4.15 -6.13
CA ALA A 186 9.04 -3.41 -6.96
C ALA A 186 7.78 -3.01 -6.16
N THR A 187 7.36 -3.85 -5.22
CA THR A 187 6.16 -3.60 -4.39
C THR A 187 6.45 -2.91 -3.07
N LEU A 188 7.72 -2.68 -2.71
CA LEU A 188 8.14 -2.22 -1.37
C LEU A 188 7.38 -0.97 -0.91
N LEU A 189 7.36 0.06 -1.76
CA LEU A 189 6.79 1.36 -1.40
C LEU A 189 5.26 1.30 -1.31
N PHE A 190 4.61 0.55 -2.20
CA PHE A 190 3.16 0.34 -2.16
C PHE A 190 2.73 -0.52 -0.95
N ARG A 191 3.50 -1.56 -0.60
CA ARG A 191 3.26 -2.38 0.61
C ARG A 191 3.40 -1.55 1.89
N ALA A 192 4.39 -0.67 1.96
CA ALA A 192 4.56 0.24 3.08
C ALA A 192 3.38 1.23 3.18
N LEU A 193 2.91 1.78 2.05
CA LEU A 193 1.72 2.63 1.99
C LEU A 193 0.47 1.87 2.46
N LEU A 194 0.26 0.64 1.97
CA LEU A 194 -0.87 -0.22 2.33
C LEU A 194 -0.89 -0.50 3.83
N ARG A 195 0.21 -1.02 4.40
CA ARG A 195 0.31 -1.34 5.84
C ARG A 195 0.14 -0.10 6.70
N SER A 196 0.71 1.03 6.29
CA SER A 196 0.56 2.29 7.03
C SER A 196 -0.84 2.90 6.96
N THR A 197 -1.62 2.55 5.94
CA THR A 197 -2.99 3.04 5.79
C THR A 197 -3.98 2.11 6.47
N LEU A 198 -3.84 0.80 6.24
CA LEU A 198 -4.73 -0.25 6.74
C LEU A 198 -4.25 -0.89 8.05
N CYS A 199 -3.41 -0.22 8.83
CA CYS A 199 -3.00 -0.74 10.13
C CYS A 199 -4.22 -0.86 11.06
N THR A 200 -4.22 -1.88 11.91
CA THR A 200 -5.33 -2.22 12.82
C THR A 200 -5.88 -0.99 13.51
N LYS A 201 -5.01 -0.20 14.14
CA LYS A 201 -5.41 0.98 14.89
C LYS A 201 -6.16 2.01 14.05
N ARG A 202 -5.70 2.31 12.84
CA ARG A 202 -6.36 3.32 11.99
C ARG A 202 -7.67 2.81 11.41
N VAL A 203 -7.71 1.54 11.03
CA VAL A 203 -8.93 0.91 10.54
C VAL A 203 -10.01 0.92 11.62
N SER A 204 -9.67 0.60 12.86
CA SER A 204 -10.62 0.57 13.96
C SER A 204 -10.93 1.95 14.56
N ASP A 205 -9.94 2.85 14.72
CA ASP A 205 -10.17 4.18 15.32
C ASP A 205 -10.68 5.22 14.33
N GLU A 206 -9.99 5.40 13.20
CA GLU A 206 -10.23 6.49 12.26
C GLU A 206 -11.35 6.13 11.28
N PHE A 207 -11.28 4.94 10.68
CA PHE A 207 -12.18 4.56 9.59
C PHE A 207 -13.42 3.80 10.05
N ARG A 208 -13.34 3.08 11.17
CA ARG A 208 -14.44 2.33 11.79
C ARG A 208 -15.11 1.34 10.84
N LEU A 209 -14.34 0.76 9.92
CA LEU A 209 -14.86 -0.15 8.91
C LEU A 209 -15.48 -1.38 9.55
N SER A 210 -16.59 -1.85 9.00
CA SER A 210 -17.16 -3.16 9.35
C SER A 210 -16.38 -4.28 8.66
N THR A 211 -16.63 -5.53 9.06
CA THR A 211 -16.03 -6.70 8.41
C THR A 211 -16.31 -6.72 6.90
N GLU A 212 -17.57 -6.50 6.50
CA GLU A 212 -17.98 -6.48 5.10
C GLU A 212 -17.34 -5.34 4.31
N ALA A 213 -17.28 -4.13 4.91
CA ALA A 213 -16.67 -2.98 4.26
C ALA A 213 -15.16 -3.16 4.08
N PHE A 214 -14.50 -3.85 5.01
CA PHE A 214 -13.08 -4.15 4.94
C PHE A 214 -12.78 -5.20 3.87
N ASP A 215 -13.55 -6.28 3.81
CA ASP A 215 -13.36 -7.32 2.79
C ASP A 215 -13.57 -6.75 1.37
N TRP A 216 -14.63 -5.96 1.17
CA TRP A 216 -14.86 -5.23 -0.09
C TRP A 216 -13.70 -4.32 -0.46
N LEU A 217 -13.15 -3.60 0.52
CA LEU A 217 -12.01 -2.70 0.28
C LEU A 217 -10.77 -3.48 -0.18
N LEU A 218 -10.48 -4.65 0.39
CA LEU A 218 -9.34 -5.47 -0.03
C LEU A 218 -9.49 -5.96 -1.46
N GLU A 219 -10.68 -6.43 -1.85
CA GLU A 219 -10.99 -6.89 -3.21
C GLU A 219 -10.89 -5.77 -4.25
N GLU A 220 -11.38 -4.58 -3.90
CA GLU A 220 -11.30 -3.42 -4.79
C GLU A 220 -9.83 -2.96 -4.96
N ILE A 221 -9.02 -2.97 -3.89
CA ILE A 221 -7.58 -2.66 -3.98
C ILE A 221 -6.87 -3.66 -4.89
N GLU A 222 -7.14 -4.96 -4.73
CA GLU A 222 -6.57 -6.01 -5.59
C GLU A 222 -6.93 -5.77 -7.05
N THR A 223 -8.21 -5.54 -7.35
CA THR A 223 -8.71 -5.33 -8.71
C THR A 223 -8.10 -4.08 -9.35
N LYS A 224 -8.04 -2.97 -8.60
CA LYS A 224 -7.45 -1.71 -9.09
C LYS A 224 -5.94 -1.82 -9.29
N PHE A 225 -5.25 -2.58 -8.43
CA PHE A 225 -3.83 -2.80 -8.57
C PHE A 225 -3.50 -3.62 -9.82
N GLN A 226 -4.28 -4.67 -10.11
CA GLN A 226 -4.13 -5.45 -11.34
C GLN A 226 -4.40 -4.60 -12.59
N GLN A 227 -5.41 -3.73 -12.56
CA GLN A 227 -5.71 -2.79 -13.64
C GLN A 227 -4.60 -1.74 -13.85
N ALA A 228 -3.82 -1.43 -12.82
CA ALA A 228 -2.74 -0.46 -12.87
C ALA A 228 -1.43 -1.02 -13.44
N GLN A 229 -1.36 -2.31 -13.78
CA GLN A 229 -0.14 -2.90 -14.33
C GLN A 229 0.10 -2.42 -15.77
N GLY A 230 1.35 -2.13 -16.10
CA GLY A 230 1.74 -1.76 -17.46
C GLY A 230 1.43 -2.88 -18.45
N GLN A 231 0.64 -2.58 -19.48
CA GLN A 231 0.32 -3.54 -20.52
C GLN A 231 1.48 -3.69 -21.52
N PRO A 232 1.86 -4.92 -21.89
CA PRO A 232 2.80 -5.18 -22.98
C PRO A 232 2.21 -4.86 -24.36
#